data_AF-A0A9E4AZP9-F1
#
_entry.id   AF-A0A9E4AZP9-F1
#
_cell.length_a   1.000
_cell.length_b   1.000
_cell.length_c   1.000
_cell.angle_alpha   90.00
_cell.angle_beta   90.00
_cell.angle_gamma   90.00
#
_symmetry.space_group_name_H-M   'P 1'
#
loop_
_entity.id
_entity.type
_entity.pdbx_description
1 polymer ?
#
loop_
_entity_poly.entity_id
_entity_poly.type
_entity_poly.pdbx_seq_one_letter_code
_entity_poly.pdbx_strand_id
1 'polypeptide(L)' 'MSIADDQHQAVVVKEIHTVISAMKSIYRDVGDLHIQGHTACEISEQLEIPEGTVQSRLRKFRQLIREYLEMDTRLPK' A
#
# COMPACT_ATOMS: atom_id res chain seq x y z
N MET A 1 22.45 8.88 -11.03
CA MET A 1 21.84 8.21 -9.86
C MET A 1 22.99 7.74 -9.00
N SER A 2 23.06 8.16 -7.74
CA SER A 2 24.12 7.76 -6.81
C SER A 2 23.80 6.41 -6.18
N ILE A 3 24.82 5.58 -5.89
CA ILE A 3 24.67 4.30 -5.18
C ILE A 3 23.94 4.48 -3.83
N ALA A 4 24.09 5.65 -3.20
CA ALA A 4 23.41 5.99 -1.96
C ALA A 4 21.89 6.20 -2.14
N ASP A 5 21.45 6.70 -3.30
CA ASP A 5 20.03 6.90 -3.60
C ASP A 5 19.35 5.54 -3.82
N ASP A 6 20.02 4.64 -4.54
CA ASP A 6 19.49 3.30 -4.87
C ASP A 6 19.34 2.42 -3.61
N GLN A 7 20.31 2.48 -2.69
CA GLN A 7 20.22 1.79 -1.40
C GLN A 7 19.08 2.36 -0.54
N HIS A 8 18.92 3.68 -0.51
CA HIS A 8 17.84 4.31 0.24
C HIS A 8 16.46 3.92 -0.31
N GLN A 9 16.28 3.91 -1.64
CA GLN A 9 15.05 3.45 -2.28
C GLN A 9 14.73 1.98 -1.96
N ALA A 10 15.74 1.11 -1.99
CA ALA A 10 15.55 -0.31 -1.66
C ALA A 10 15.07 -0.54 -0.22
N VAL A 11 15.58 0.26 0.73
CA VAL A 11 15.15 0.20 2.14
C VAL A 11 13.69 0.66 2.27
N VAL A 12 13.34 1.80 1.67
CA VAL A 12 11.97 2.34 1.71
C VAL A 12 10.96 1.35 1.11
N VAL A 13 11.29 0.71 -0.01
CA VAL A 13 10.44 -0.31 -0.63
C VAL A 13 10.21 -1.49 0.31
N LYS A 14 11.26 -2.01 0.94
CA LYS A 14 11.17 -3.13 1.89
C LYS A 14 10.31 -2.80 3.11
N GLU A 15 10.42 -1.58 3.61
CA GLU A 15 9.61 -1.09 4.72
C GLU A 15 8.13 -0.97 4.33
N ILE A 16 7.83 -0.40 3.16
CA ILE A 16 6.45 -0.34 2.64
C ILE A 16 5.85 -1.75 2.51
N HIS A 17 6.60 -2.72 2.00
CA HIS A 17 6.15 -4.12 1.94
C HIS A 17 5.86 -4.71 3.31
N THR A 18 6.67 -4.37 4.33
CA THR A 18 6.45 -4.82 5.71
C THR A 18 5.16 -4.25 6.27
N VAL A 19 4.89 -2.98 6.01
CA VAL A 19 3.65 -2.30 6.42
C VAL A 19 2.43 -2.92 5.75
N ILE A 20 2.49 -3.14 4.43
CA ILE A 20 1.41 -3.80 3.66
C ILE A 20 1.13 -5.20 4.23
N SER A 21 2.18 -5.96 4.52
CA SER A 21 2.06 -7.32 5.08
C SER A 21 1.37 -7.33 6.46
N ALA A 22 1.59 -6.30 7.27
CA ALA A 22 0.97 -6.13 8.59
C ALA A 22 -0.48 -5.59 8.55
N MET A 23 -0.97 -5.13 7.40
CA MET A 23 -2.34 -4.64 7.28
C MET A 23 -3.37 -5.76 7.42
N LYS A 24 -4.58 -5.40 7.86
CA LYS A 24 -5.75 -6.30 7.78
C LYS A 24 -5.95 -6.73 6.33
N SER A 25 -6.26 -8.01 6.11
CA SER A 25 -6.45 -8.61 4.78
C SER A 25 -7.39 -7.78 3.90
N ILE A 26 -8.49 -7.28 4.46
CA ILE A 26 -9.46 -6.44 3.74
C ILE A 26 -8.86 -5.21 3.04
N TYR A 27 -7.74 -4.66 3.53
CA TYR A 27 -7.04 -3.54 2.91
C TYR A 27 -5.85 -3.98 2.06
N ARG A 28 -5.14 -5.01 2.53
CA ARG A 28 -4.01 -5.60 1.81
C ARG A 28 -4.46 -6.19 0.47
N ASP A 29 -5.50 -7.02 0.48
CA ASP A 29 -5.92 -7.77 -0.71
C ASP A 29 -6.37 -6.82 -1.84
N VAL A 30 -7.11 -5.75 -1.52
CA VAL A 30 -7.45 -4.71 -2.53
C VAL A 30 -6.22 -3.90 -2.96
N GLY A 31 -5.29 -3.63 -2.05
CA GLY A 31 -4.09 -2.84 -2.30
C GLY A 31 -3.11 -3.56 -3.22
N ASP A 32 -2.88 -4.85 -2.97
CA ASP A 32 -2.00 -5.71 -3.76
C ASP A 32 -2.50 -5.82 -5.20
N LEU A 33 -3.79 -6.08 -5.40
CA LEU A 33 -4.39 -6.12 -6.73
C LEU A 33 -4.30 -4.77 -7.45
N HIS A 34 -4.50 -3.67 -6.73
CA HIS A 34 -4.37 -2.34 -7.32
C HIS A 34 -2.92 -2.01 -7.73
N ILE A 35 -1.92 -2.44 -6.93
CA ILE A 35 -0.50 -2.33 -7.28
C ILE A 35 -0.16 -3.16 -8.52
N GLN A 36 -0.81 -4.32 -8.69
CA GLN A 36 -0.69 -5.15 -9.89
C GLN A 36 -1.39 -4.55 -11.14
N GLY A 37 -2.08 -3.42 -10.99
CA GLY A 37 -2.71 -2.70 -12.09
C GLY A 37 -4.20 -2.99 -12.29
N HIS A 38 -4.83 -3.77 -11.40
CA HIS A 38 -6.26 -4.03 -11.48
C HIS A 38 -7.09 -2.77 -11.17
N THR A 39 -8.17 -2.60 -11.92
CA THR A 39 -9.19 -1.57 -11.72
C THR A 39 -10.11 -1.91 -10.56
N ALA A 40 -10.85 -0.93 -10.03
CA ALA A 40 -11.79 -1.16 -8.95
C ALA A 40 -12.90 -2.17 -9.33
N CYS A 41 -13.33 -2.17 -10.60
CA CYS A 41 -14.29 -3.12 -11.14
C CYS A 41 -13.73 -4.55 -11.14
N GLU A 42 -12.54 -4.77 -11.70
CA GLU A 42 -11.90 -6.10 -11.72
C GLU A 42 -11.65 -6.64 -10.30
N ILE A 43 -11.23 -5.78 -9.37
CA ILE A 43 -11.05 -6.16 -7.97
C ILE A 43 -12.39 -6.53 -7.31
N SER A 44 -13.46 -5.80 -7.65
CA SER A 44 -14.82 -6.07 -7.18
C SER A 44 -15.28 -7.47 -7.59
N GLU A 45 -15.03 -7.83 -8.86
CA GLU A 45 -15.32 -9.16 -9.41
C GLU A 45 -14.47 -10.25 -8.76
N GLN A 46 -13.15 -10.04 -8.66
CA GLN A 46 -12.21 -11.04 -8.12
C GLN A 46 -12.44 -11.35 -6.63
N LEU A 47 -12.81 -10.34 -5.84
CA LEU A 47 -12.99 -10.48 -4.39
C LEU A 47 -14.46 -10.68 -3.99
N GLU A 48 -15.39 -10.69 -4.96
CA GLU A 48 -16.83 -10.81 -4.74
C GLU A 48 -17.38 -9.80 -3.71
N ILE A 49 -16.88 -8.54 -3.77
CA ILE A 49 -17.32 -7.44 -2.91
C ILE A 49 -17.82 -6.26 -3.76
N PRO A 50 -18.70 -5.38 -3.24
CA PRO A 50 -19.16 -4.22 -4.01
C PRO A 50 -18.02 -3.27 -4.38
N GLU A 51 -18.05 -2.69 -5.58
CA GLU A 51 -17.02 -1.74 -6.05
C GLU A 51 -16.84 -0.55 -5.10
N GLY A 52 -17.92 0.01 -4.54
CA GLY A 52 -17.82 1.06 -3.52
C GLY A 52 -17.08 0.62 -2.25
N THR A 53 -17.14 -0.68 -1.92
CA THR A 53 -16.34 -1.28 -0.84
C THR A 53 -14.86 -1.36 -1.24
N VAL A 54 -14.54 -1.72 -2.49
CA VAL A 54 -13.17 -1.66 -3.02
C VAL A 54 -12.60 -0.26 -2.89
N GLN A 55 -13.34 0.75 -3.36
CA GLN A 55 -12.92 2.16 -3.32
C GLN A 55 -12.65 2.65 -1.89
N SER A 56 -13.54 2.33 -0.95
CA SER A 56 -13.35 2.71 0.47
C SER A 56 -12.14 2.01 1.11
N ARG A 57 -11.92 0.72 0.80
CA ARG A 57 -10.76 -0.03 1.28
C ARG A 57 -9.47 0.47 0.66
N LEU A 58 -9.44 0.82 -0.62
CA LEU A 58 -8.29 1.44 -1.29
C LEU A 58 -7.97 2.81 -0.70
N ARG A 59 -8.99 3.62 -0.38
CA ARG A 59 -8.78 4.90 0.32
C ARG A 59 -8.09 4.66 1.67
N LYS A 60 -8.55 3.66 2.45
CA LYS A 60 -7.95 3.35 3.75
C LYS A 60 -6.54 2.77 3.60
N PHE A 61 -6.30 1.89 2.61
CA PHE A 61 -4.98 1.37 2.26
C PHE A 61 -3.97 2.50 2.00
N ARG A 62 -4.30 3.46 1.11
CA ARG A 62 -3.44 4.62 0.83
C ARG A 62 -3.21 5.50 2.05
N GLN A 63 -4.24 5.67 2.89
CA GLN A 63 -4.11 6.41 4.14
C GLN A 63 -3.12 5.74 5.10
N LEU A 64 -3.18 4.42 5.27
CA LEU A 64 -2.28 3.68 6.17
C LEU A 64 -0.83 3.75 5.70
N ILE A 65 -0.57 3.66 4.38
CA ILE A 65 0.77 3.86 3.82
C ILE A 65 1.26 5.28 4.11
N ARG A 66 0.41 6.30 3.89
CA ARG A 66 0.79 7.68 4.16
C ARG A 66 1.10 7.91 5.63
N GLU A 67 0.26 7.42 6.54
CA GLU A 67 0.47 7.52 7.98
C GLU A 67 1.81 6.92 8.39
N TYR A 68 2.21 5.79 7.82
CA TYR A 68 3.54 5.21 8.04
C TYR A 68 4.68 6.13 7.59
N LEU A 69 4.62 6.62 6.35
CA LEU A 69 5.66 7.51 5.80
C LEU A 69 5.75 8.85 6.57
N GLU A 70 4.61 9.37 7.04
CA GLU A 70 4.56 10.56 7.89
C GLU A 70 5.07 10.33 9.32
N MET A 71 5.01 9.09 9.84
CA MET A 71 5.60 8.75 11.13
C MET A 71 7.12 8.58 11.04
N ASP A 72 7.61 7.94 9.97
CA ASP A 72 9.04 7.77 9.73
C ASP A 72 9.75 9.13 9.58
N THR A 73 9.13 10.08 8.86
CA THR A 73 9.66 11.46 8.74
C THR A 73 9.70 12.27 10.03
N ARG A 74 9.08 11.80 11.12
CA ARG A 74 9.06 12.47 12.44
C ARG A 74 10.05 11.87 13.44
N LEU A 75 10.71 10.76 13.11
CA LEU A 75 11.75 10.17 13.95
C LEU A 75 13.10 10.80 13.59
N PRO A 76 13.87 11.35 14.57
CA PRO A 76 15.25 11.75 14.31
C PRO A 76 16.07 10.50 13.95
N LYS A 77 16.77 10.57 12.82
CA LYS A 77 17.72 9.54 12.36
C LYS A 77 18.92 9.43 13.30
#